data_AF-A0A414Q832-F1
#
_entry.id   AF-A0A414Q832-F1
#
_cell.length_a   1.000
_cell.length_b   1.000
_cell.length_c   1.000
_cell.angle_alpha   90.00
_cell.angle_beta   90.00
_cell.angle_gamma   90.00
#
_symmetry.space_group_name_H-M   'P 1'
#
loop_
_entity.id
_entity.type
_entity.pdbx_description
1 polymer ?
#
loop_
_entity_poly.entity_id
_entity_poly.type
_entity_poly.pdbx_seq_one_letter_code
_entity_poly.pdbx_strand_id
1 'polypeptide(L)' 'MENELEELYKELNEVKACDLEYLPKYGYSSKEEIIQLIEEDIEELRAELECNQYDYTPDEFEDERMFLCVSQGLPRYC' A
#
# COMPACT_ATOMS: atom_id res chain seq x y z
N MET A 1 4.66 -2.04 4.34
CA MET A 1 4.11 -2.10 2.97
C MET A 1 4.52 -3.39 2.25
N GLU A 2 5.75 -3.61 1.77
CA GLU A 2 6.07 -4.87 1.02
C GLU A 2 5.87 -6.15 1.86
N ASN A 3 6.29 -6.16 3.14
CA ASN A 3 6.08 -7.30 4.03
C ASN A 3 4.58 -7.56 4.31
N GLU A 4 3.75 -6.51 4.38
CA GLU A 4 2.31 -6.64 4.64
C GLU A 4 1.59 -7.28 3.44
N LEU A 5 1.99 -6.90 2.23
CA LEU A 5 1.48 -7.48 0.99
C LEU A 5 1.84 -8.98 0.86
N GLU A 6 3.03 -9.37 1.29
CA GLU A 6 3.43 -10.79 1.33
C GLU A 6 2.63 -11.59 2.37
N GLU A 7 2.34 -11.01 3.53
CA GLU A 7 1.48 -11.61 4.56
C GLU A 7 0.06 -11.84 4.06
N LEU A 8 -0.55 -10.87 3.37
CA LEU A 8 -1.89 -11.00 2.80
C LEU A 8 -1.97 -12.11 1.73
N TYR A 9 -0.95 -12.25 0.88
CA TYR A 9 -0.89 -13.36 -0.08
C TYR A 9 -0.82 -14.72 0.60
N LYS A 10 -0.12 -14.80 1.72
CA LYS A 10 -0.06 -16.03 2.50
C LYS A 10 -1.42 -16.36 3.11
N GLU A 11 -2.08 -15.37 3.72
CA GLU A 11 -3.42 -15.53 4.29
C GLU A 11 -4.44 -15.96 3.23
N LEU A 12 -4.45 -15.30 2.07
CA LEU A 12 -5.30 -15.66 0.94
C LEU A 12 -5.11 -17.11 0.50
N ASN A 13 -3.87 -17.59 0.45
CA ASN A 13 -3.58 -18.98 0.12
C ASN A 13 -4.07 -19.95 1.21
N GLU A 14 -3.92 -19.59 2.49
CA GLU A 14 -4.43 -20.39 3.60
C GLU A 14 -5.97 -20.50 3.56
N VAL A 15 -6.66 -19.39 3.27
CA VAL A 15 -8.12 -19.35 3.13
C VAL A 15 -8.58 -20.16 1.91
N LYS A 16 -7.91 -20.00 0.76
CA LYS A 16 -8.24 -20.75 -0.46
C LYS A 16 -8.03 -22.26 -0.28
N ALA A 17 -7.00 -22.68 0.45
CA ALA A 17 -6.70 -24.08 0.77
C ALA A 17 -7.65 -24.69 1.82
N CYS A 18 -8.44 -23.89 2.54
CA CYS A 18 -9.41 -24.40 3.50
C CYS A 18 -10.64 -24.96 2.79
N ASP A 19 -11.04 -26.19 3.09
CA ASP A 19 -12.21 -26.85 2.49
C ASP A 19 -13.56 -26.37 3.10
N LEU A 20 -13.51 -25.55 4.15
CA LEU A 20 -14.72 -25.05 4.82
C LEU A 20 -15.33 -23.86 4.07
N GLU A 21 -16.64 -23.90 3.88
CA GLU A 21 -17.41 -22.80 3.29
C GLU A 21 -17.58 -21.62 4.24
N TYR A 22 -17.55 -21.87 5.55
CA TYR A 22 -17.60 -20.86 6.60
C TYR A 22 -16.39 -21.01 7.51
N LEU A 23 -15.66 -19.92 7.73
CA LEU A 23 -14.36 -19.97 8.38
C LEU A 23 -14.47 -19.61 9.87
N PRO A 24 -14.22 -20.53 10.81
CA PRO A 24 -14.36 -20.26 12.24
C PRO A 24 -13.43 -19.16 12.76
N LYS A 25 -12.24 -19.03 12.15
CA LYS A 25 -11.26 -17.98 12.49
C LYS A 25 -11.82 -16.57 12.25
N TYR A 26 -12.73 -16.43 11.29
CA TYR A 26 -13.35 -15.17 10.90
C TYR A 26 -14.79 -15.08 11.40
N GLY A 27 -15.10 -15.66 12.56
CA GLY A 27 -16.44 -15.57 13.14
C GLY A 27 -17.52 -16.31 12.35
N TYR A 28 -17.16 -17.35 11.60
CA TYR A 28 -18.04 -18.07 10.67
C TYR A 28 -18.55 -17.24 9.49
N SER A 29 -17.80 -16.20 9.09
CA SER A 29 -18.03 -15.54 7.80
C SER A 29 -17.82 -16.50 6.62
N SER A 30 -18.44 -16.16 5.49
CA SER A 30 -18.34 -16.97 4.28
C SER A 30 -16.94 -16.90 3.67
N LYS A 31 -16.44 -18.03 3.17
CA LYS A 31 -15.12 -18.11 2.54
C LYS A 31 -14.97 -17.12 1.39
N GLU A 32 -16.02 -16.97 0.59
CA GLU A 32 -16.02 -16.07 -0.58
C GLU A 32 -15.88 -14.61 -0.15
N GLU A 33 -16.60 -14.18 0.89
CA GLU A 33 -16.50 -12.84 1.46
C GLU A 33 -15.11 -12.57 2.02
N ILE A 34 -14.52 -13.52 2.75
CA ILE A 34 -13.15 -13.36 3.27
C ILE A 34 -12.12 -13.27 2.14
N ILE A 35 -12.28 -14.06 1.08
CA ILE A 35 -11.39 -13.95 -0.09
C ILE A 35 -11.52 -12.57 -0.73
N GLN A 36 -12.74 -12.05 -0.89
CA GLN A 36 -12.97 -10.73 -1.48
C GLN A 36 -12.33 -9.62 -0.65
N LEU A 37 -12.49 -9.65 0.67
CA LEU A 37 -11.88 -8.67 1.57
C LEU A 37 -10.36 -8.67 1.48
N ILE A 38 -9.73 -9.85 1.48
CA ILE A 38 -8.27 -9.95 1.35
C ILE A 38 -7.80 -9.47 -0.04
N GLU A 39 -8.56 -9.75 -1.10
CA GLU A 39 -8.25 -9.26 -2.45
C GLU A 39 -8.36 -7.73 -2.55
N GLU A 40 -9.36 -7.12 -1.89
CA GLU A 40 -9.52 -5.66 -1.80
C GLU A 40 -8.35 -5.01 -1.03
N ASP A 41 -7.96 -5.57 0.13
CA ASP A 41 -6.82 -5.08 0.91
C ASP A 41 -5.50 -5.13 0.10
N ILE A 42 -5.30 -6.20 -0.68
CA ILE A 42 -4.14 -6.33 -1.58
C ILE A 42 -4.17 -5.25 -2.67
N GLU A 43 -5.32 -4.98 -3.27
CA GLU A 43 -5.47 -3.98 -4.32
C GLU A 43 -5.23 -2.56 -3.77
N GLU A 44 -5.77 -2.25 -2.60
CA GLU A 44 -5.53 -0.97 -1.91
C GLU A 44 -4.05 -0.76 -1.61
N LEU A 45 -3.38 -1.75 -1.00
CA LEU A 45 -1.95 -1.64 -0.70
C LEU A 45 -1.07 -1.54 -1.96
N ARG A 46 -1.46 -2.22 -3.06
CA ARG A 46 -0.78 -2.06 -4.35
C ARG A 46 -0.94 -0.65 -4.88
N ALA A 47 -2.15 -0.11 -4.82
CA ALA A 47 -2.43 1.25 -5.24
C ALA A 47 -1.67 2.27 -4.38
N GLU A 48 -1.57 2.08 -3.06
CA GLU A 48 -0.76 2.93 -2.19
C GLU A 48 0.74 2.86 -2.53
N LEU A 49 1.28 1.65 -2.78
CA LEU A 49 2.66 1.47 -3.22
C LEU A 49 2.93 2.16 -4.55
N GLU A 50 1.99 2.12 -5.49
CA GLU A 50 2.10 2.79 -6.79
C GLU A 50 1.86 4.32 -6.69
N CYS A 51 0.99 4.75 -5.78
CA CYS A 51 0.62 6.14 -5.52
C CYS A 51 1.66 6.90 -4.66
N ASN A 52 2.66 6.21 -4.10
CA ASN A 52 3.89 6.86 -3.60
C ASN A 52 4.73 7.52 -4.72
N GLN A 53 4.24 7.52 -5.96
CA GLN A 53 4.66 8.44 -7.00
C GLN A 53 4.26 9.87 -6.59
N TYR A 54 5.17 10.56 -5.90
CA TYR A 54 5.06 12.00 -5.65
C TYR A 54 4.66 12.71 -6.95
N ASP A 55 3.78 13.71 -6.85
CA ASP A 55 3.40 14.58 -7.98
C ASP A 55 4.61 15.32 -8.61
N TYR A 56 5.77 15.21 -7.98
CA TYR A 56 7.05 15.72 -8.41
C TYR A 56 8.03 14.58 -8.59
N THR A 57 8.76 14.60 -9.70
CA THR A 57 10.02 13.87 -9.78
C THR A 57 10.99 14.39 -8.70
N PRO A 58 11.98 13.57 -8.28
CA PRO A 58 12.99 14.03 -7.33
C PRO A 58 13.69 15.32 -7.77
N ASP A 59 13.91 15.50 -9.07
CA ASP A 59 14.54 16.70 -9.63
C ASP A 59 13.61 17.93 -9.54
N GLU A 60 12.32 17.79 -9.86
CA GLU A 60 11.33 18.89 -9.72
C GLU A 60 11.16 19.32 -8.26
N PHE A 61 11.17 18.37 -7.33
CA PHE A 61 11.11 18.67 -5.90
C PHE A 61 12.33 19.46 -5.43
N GLU A 62 13.54 19.09 -5.89
CA GLU A 62 14.79 19.78 -5.57
C GLU A 62 14.82 21.20 -6.18
N ASP A 63 14.31 21.38 -7.40
CA ASP A 63 14.20 22.68 -8.06
C ASP A 63 13.25 23.63 -7.29
N GLU A 64 12.09 23.14 -6.85
CA GLU A 64 11.16 23.92 -6.02
C GLU A 64 11.77 24.26 -4.65
N ARG A 65 12.43 23.29 -3.99
CA ARG A 65 13.14 23.52 -2.72
C ARG A 65 14.19 24.62 -2.88
N MET A 66 15.00 24.54 -3.94
CA MET A 66 16.04 25.52 -4.25
C MET A 66 15.45 26.90 -4.48
N PHE A 67 14.39 27.00 -5.30
CA PHE A 67 13.71 28.26 -5.60
C PHE A 67 13.17 28.90 -4.31
N LEU A 68 12.55 28.11 -3.44
CA LEU A 68 12.01 28.58 -2.18
C LEU A 68 13.12 29.12 -1.26
N CYS A 69 14.23 28.38 -1.10
CA CYS A 69 15.35 28.83 -0.26
C CYS A 69 15.96 30.14 -0.79
N VAL A 70 16.16 30.27 -2.10
CA VAL A 70 16.65 31.52 -2.70
C VAL A 70 15.67 32.67 -2.48
N SER A 71 14.36 32.44 -2.63
CA SER A 71 13.33 33.47 -2.42
C SER A 71 13.29 34.01 -0.99
N GLN A 72 13.68 33.19 -0.02
CA GLN A 72 13.76 33.54 1.40
C GLN A 72 15.15 34.05 1.82
N GLY A 73 16.10 34.14 0.91
CA GLY A 73 17.47 34.56 1.20
C GLY A 73 18.31 33.51 1.93
N LEU A 74 17.87 32.25 1.95
CA LEU A 74 18.60 31.11 2.51
C LEU A 74 19.67 30.63 1.52
N PRO A 75 20.81 30.11 2.00
CA PRO A 75 21.84 29.53 1.14
C PRO A 75 21.30 28.29 0.41
N ARG A 76 21.87 28.01 -0.77
CA ARG A 76 21.43 26.94 -1.70
C ARG A 76 21.42 25.52 -1.15
N TYR A 77 22.08 25.27 -0.02
CA TYR A 77 22.10 23.98 0.66
C TYR A 77 21.44 24.13 2.03
N CYS A 78 20.15 24.42 1.97
CA CYS A 78 19.15 23.98 2.92
C CYS A 78 18.75 22.54 2.52
#